data_AF-A0ABD3Z1W0-F1
#
_entry.id   AF-A0ABD3Z1W0-F1
#
_cell.length_a   1.000
_cell.length_b   1.000
_cell.length_c   1.000
_cell.angle_alpha   90.00
_cell.angle_beta   90.00
_cell.angle_gamma   90.00
#
_symmetry.space_group_name_H-M   'P 1'
#
loop_
_entity.id
_entity.type
_entity.pdbx_description
1 polymer ?
#
loop_
_entity_poly.entity_id
_entity_poly.type
_entity_poly.pdbx_seq_one_letter_code
_entity_poly.pdbx_strand_id
1 'polypeptide(L)' 'MTPFSPLDFQGDNTTLVYWKPLPKGGELMLELEWQALPALFSRLAQRDVQIAAFAIAPQGTALRLRLELEHAK' A
#
# COMPACT_ATOMS: atom_id res chain seq x y z
N MET A 1 -11.79 12.20 -5.01
CA MET A 1 -10.80 11.32 -4.37
C MET A 1 -9.44 11.99 -4.46
N THR A 2 -8.55 11.77 -3.51
CA THR A 2 -7.22 12.39 -3.52
C THR A 2 -6.28 11.58 -4.42
N PRO A 3 -5.41 12.21 -5.23
CA PRO A 3 -4.43 11.48 -6.01
C PRO A 3 -3.60 10.52 -5.15
N PHE A 4 -3.33 9.34 -5.69
CA PHE A 4 -2.46 8.37 -5.08
C PHE A 4 -1.01 8.81 -5.21
N SER A 5 -0.31 8.77 -4.09
CA SER A 5 1.14 8.87 -4.00
C SER A 5 1.64 7.78 -3.06
N PRO A 6 2.62 6.94 -3.45
CA PRO A 6 3.17 5.92 -2.56
C PRO A 6 3.84 6.53 -1.32
N LEU A 7 4.31 7.78 -1.41
CA LEU A 7 4.93 8.50 -0.29
C LEU A 7 3.92 8.87 0.81
N ASP A 8 2.62 8.93 0.49
CA ASP A 8 1.56 9.17 1.48
C ASP A 8 1.37 7.99 2.45
N PHE A 9 1.98 6.85 2.14
CA PHE A 9 1.93 5.63 2.93
C PHE A 9 3.22 5.36 3.71
N GLN A 10 4.21 6.26 3.66
CA GLN A 10 5.40 6.21 4.51
C GLN A 10 5.17 7.00 5.82
N GLY A 11 5.61 6.46 6.96
CA GLY A 11 5.51 7.09 8.29
C GLY A 11 5.88 6.16 9.45
N ASP A 12 5.62 6.58 10.69
CA ASP A 12 6.14 5.96 11.93
C ASP A 12 5.95 4.43 12.02
N ASN A 13 4.84 3.91 11.49
CA ASN A 13 4.51 2.48 11.56
C ASN A 13 4.45 1.82 10.17
N THR A 14 4.92 2.49 9.12
CA THR A 14 4.89 1.96 7.75
C THR A 14 6.06 2.49 6.93
N THR A 15 6.89 1.58 6.45
CA THR A 15 8.02 1.87 5.57
C THR A 15 7.66 1.54 4.13
N LEU A 16 7.88 2.48 3.22
CA LEU A 16 7.82 2.22 1.79
C LEU A 16 9.05 1.42 1.37
N VAL A 17 8.88 0.16 0.97
CA VAL A 17 9.97 -0.69 0.49
C VAL A 17 10.25 -0.39 -0.98
N TYR A 18 9.20 -0.39 -1.82
CA TYR A 18 9.30 0.08 -3.20
C TYR A 18 7.94 0.45 -3.78
N TRP A 19 8.01 1.24 -4.87
CA TRP A 19 6.92 1.49 -5.80
C TRP A 19 7.38 1.19 -7.22
N LYS A 20 6.64 0.35 -7.94
CA LYS A 20 6.87 0.06 -9.35
C LYS A 20 5.63 0.46 -10.16
N PRO A 21 5.66 1.60 -10.88
CA PRO A 21 4.53 2.03 -11.68
C PRO A 21 4.30 1.08 -12.87
N LEU A 22 3.03 0.89 -13.23
CA LEU A 22 2.56 0.10 -14.37
C LEU A 22 1.52 0.91 -15.18
N PRO A 23 1.22 0.55 -16.44
CA PRO A 23 0.33 1.35 -17.30
C PRO A 23 -1.07 1.63 -16.74
N LYS A 24 -1.58 0.77 -15.85
CA LYS A 24 -2.90 0.93 -15.23
C LYS A 24 -2.85 1.17 -13.71
N GLY A 25 -1.68 1.44 -13.14
CA GLY A 25 -1.51 1.64 -11.71
C GLY A 25 -0.09 1.26 -11.30
N GLY A 26 0.09 0.20 -10.50
CA GLY A 26 1.41 -0.28 -10.14
C GLY A 26 1.45 -1.25 -8.98
N GLU A 27 2.65 -1.67 -8.65
CA GLU A 27 2.92 -2.55 -7.53
C GLU A 27 3.57 -1.77 -6.39
N LEU A 28 2.99 -1.87 -5.20
CA LEU A 28 3.44 -1.21 -3.99
C LEU A 28 3.86 -2.27 -2.96
N MET A 29 5.02 -2.07 -2.35
CA MET A 29 5.49 -2.91 -1.25
C MET A 29 5.76 -2.06 -0.02
N LEU A 30 5.16 -2.47 1.09
CA LEU A 30 5.28 -1.81 2.38
C LEU A 30 5.74 -2.80 3.44
N GLU A 31 6.43 -2.28 4.45
CA GLU A 31 6.66 -2.96 5.72
C GLU A 31 5.93 -2.22 6.83
N LEU A 32 5.17 -2.94 7.65
CA LEU A 32 4.36 -2.34 8.70
C LEU A 32 4.04 -3.32 9.83
N GLU A 33 3.70 -2.78 11.00
CA GLU A 33 3.16 -3.57 12.09
C GLU A 33 1.72 -4.03 11.79
N TRP A 34 1.31 -5.18 12.34
CA TRP A 34 -0.04 -5.72 12.14
C TRP A 34 -1.14 -4.74 12.56
N GLN A 35 -0.92 -3.96 13.62
CA GLN A 35 -1.90 -3.00 14.13
C GLN A 35 -2.13 -1.81 13.18
N ALA A 36 -1.17 -1.49 12.32
CA ALA A 36 -1.28 -0.39 11.35
C ALA A 36 -2.07 -0.77 10.09
N LEU A 37 -2.23 -2.07 9.82
CA LEU A 37 -2.81 -2.58 8.58
C LEU A 37 -4.27 -2.09 8.31
N PRO A 38 -5.21 -2.10 9.28
CA PRO A 38 -6.58 -1.62 9.03
C PRO A 38 -6.66 -0.14 8.66
N ALA A 39 -5.84 0.70 9.31
CA ALA A 39 -5.77 2.13 9.02
C ALA A 39 -5.15 2.39 7.63
N LEU A 40 -4.20 1.55 7.20
CA LEU A 40 -3.62 1.62 5.86
C LEU A 40 -4.68 1.41 4.77
N PHE A 41 -5.49 0.34 4.86
CA PHE A 41 -6.56 0.08 3.90
C PHE A 41 -7.63 1.18 3.89
N SER A 42 -7.96 1.74 5.05
CA SER A 42 -8.89 2.87 5.16
C SER A 42 -8.37 4.12 4.44
N ARG A 43 -7.05 4.38 4.52
CA ARG A 43 -6.40 5.47 3.77
C ARG A 43 -6.33 5.19 2.27
N LEU A 44 -6.06 3.95 1.86
CA LEU A 44 -6.07 3.54 0.44
C LEU A 44 -7.44 3.77 -0.20
N ALA A 45 -8.53 3.47 0.51
CA ALA A 45 -9.89 3.66 0.01
C ALA A 45 -10.28 5.12 -0.27
N GLN A 46 -9.51 6.09 0.24
CA GLN A 46 -9.71 7.53 0.01
C GLN A 46 -8.95 8.04 -1.22
N ARG A 47 -8.11 7.20 -1.84
CA ARG A 47 -7.28 7.54 -3.00
C ARG A 47 -7.94 7.12 -4.30
N ASP A 48 -7.55 7.73 -5.40
CA ASP A 48 -8.00 7.42 -6.77
C ASP A 48 -7.42 6.11 -7.34
N VAL A 49 -7.26 5.09 -6.49
CA VAL A 49 -6.81 3.74 -6.84
C VAL A 49 -7.71 2.68 -6.23
N GLN A 50 -7.70 1.50 -6.83
CA GLN A 50 -8.34 0.27 -6.35
C GLN A 50 -7.28 -0.79 -6.10
N ILE A 51 -7.53 -1.69 -5.14
CA ILE A 51 -6.64 -2.80 -4.83
C ILE A 51 -7.12 -4.01 -5.64
N ALA A 52 -6.36 -4.40 -6.66
CA ALA A 52 -6.67 -5.56 -7.49
C ALA A 52 -6.28 -6.88 -6.80
N ALA A 53 -5.15 -6.87 -6.09
CA ALA A 53 -4.68 -8.00 -5.30
C ALA A 53 -3.81 -7.54 -4.13
N PHE A 54 -3.71 -8.36 -3.09
CA PHE A 54 -2.77 -8.15 -1.99
C PHE A 54 -2.21 -9.47 -1.47
N ALA A 55 -1.01 -9.42 -0.92
CA ALA A 55 -0.38 -10.52 -0.19
C ALA A 55 0.31 -10.00 1.07
N ILE A 56 0.19 -10.75 2.16
CA ILE A 56 0.81 -10.44 3.46
C ILE A 56 1.74 -11.59 3.82
N ALA A 57 2.98 -11.26 4.18
CA ALA A 57 3.95 -12.23 4.68
C ALA A 57 4.60 -11.71 5.97
N PRO A 58 4.95 -12.60 6.92
CA PRO A 58 5.76 -12.20 8.07
C PRO A 58 7.16 -11.74 7.64
N GLN A 59 7.68 -10.70 8.27
CA GLN A 59 9.00 -10.13 8.02
C GLN A 59 9.64 -9.73 9.37
N GLY A 60 10.20 -10.71 10.07
CA GLY A 60 10.72 -10.51 11.44
C GLY A 60 9.58 -10.13 12.40
N THR A 61 9.68 -8.96 13.03
CA THR A 61 8.62 -8.40 13.89
C THR A 61 7.58 -7.57 13.13
N ALA A 62 7.79 -7.34 11.82
CA ALA A 62 6.89 -6.61 10.95
C ALA A 62 6.18 -7.56 9.97
N LEU A 63 5.27 -6.98 9.18
CA LEU A 63 4.67 -7.61 8.02
C LEU A 63 5.24 -6.98 6.75
N ARG A 64 5.45 -7.80 5.73
CA ARG A 64 5.61 -7.32 4.37
C ARG A 64 4.27 -7.43 3.65
N LEU A 65 3.77 -6.29 3.18
CA LEU A 65 2.54 -6.17 2.42
C LEU A 65 2.87 -5.82 0.96
N ARG A 66 2.47 -6.69 0.03
CA ARG A 66 2.46 -6.42 -1.41
C ARG A 66 1.06 -6.07 -1.85
N LEU A 67 0.92 -5.01 -2.62
CA LEU A 67 -0.33 -4.53 -3.20
C LEU A 67 -0.18 -4.38 -4.71
N GLU A 68 -1.16 -4.88 -5.44
CA GLU A 68 -1.36 -4.56 -6.86
C GLU A 68 -2.48 -3.52 -6.94
N LEU A 69 -2.13 -2.33 -7.41
CA LEU A 69 -3.03 -1.18 -7.49
C LEU A 69 -3.39 -0.89 -8.95
N GLU A 70 -4.65 -0.52 -9.16
CA GLU A 70 -5.18 -0.03 -10.43
C GLU A 70 -5.77 1.37 -10.25
N HIS A 71 -5.73 2.24 -11.26
CA HIS A 71 -6.43 3.52 -11.21
C HIS A 71 -7.93 3.29 -11.09
N ALA A 72 -8.58 4.03 -10.18
CA ALA A 72 -10.03 4.04 -10.10
C ALA A 72 -10.62 4.61 -11.40
N LYS A 73 -11.71 4.00 -11.88
CA LYS A 73 -12.46 4.47 -13.05
C LYS A 73 -13.25 5.74 -12.76
#